data_AF-A0A0M6X352-F1
#
_entry.id   AF-A0A0M6X352-F1
#
_cell.length_a   1.000
_cell.length_b   1.000
_cell.length_c   1.000
_cell.angle_alpha   90.00
_cell.angle_beta   90.00
_cell.angle_gamma   90.00
#
_symmetry.space_group_name_H-M   'P 1'
#
loop_
_entity.id
_entity.type
_entity.pdbx_description
1 polymer ?
#
loop_
_entity_poly.entity_id
_entity_poly.type
_entity_poly.pdbx_seq_one_letter_code
_entity_poly.pdbx_strand_id
1 'polypeptide(L)'
;MVKADMRKGMLLKGKIGAEERIYRVLDLKEKVLVLDCVKKTMPVWKTYEELSDCVEKEEESMAEAIDIIDAMEGESRKTAYQRYNMISGILPFLSEENMRTEAIKRASERYGISKQTVRNYLCEYLATMDVRSLAPGYKKAEKKLSADEKNMRKSLNKWYYTTKKRTLKNCYTLMLQHFYCNADGSLKEQYPSYYQL
;
A
#
# COMPACT_ATOMS: atom_id res chain seq x y z
N MET A 1 19.42 4.18 -9.89
CA MET A 1 19.63 2.73 -9.66
C MET A 1 20.04 2.07 -10.96
N VAL A 2 21.10 1.27 -10.95
CA VAL A 2 21.68 0.67 -12.17
C VAL A 2 21.17 -0.78 -12.32
N LYS A 3 21.16 -1.32 -13.54
CA LYS A 3 20.75 -2.70 -13.84
C LYS A 3 21.40 -3.75 -12.92
N ALA A 4 22.66 -3.54 -12.53
CA ALA A 4 23.40 -4.46 -11.67
C ALA A 4 22.85 -4.56 -10.24
N ASP A 5 22.15 -3.53 -9.76
CA ASP A 5 21.63 -3.46 -8.39
C ASP A 5 20.22 -4.06 -8.28
N MET A 6 19.54 -4.26 -9.41
CA MET A 6 18.16 -4.73 -9.44
C MET A 6 18.07 -6.24 -9.26
N ARG A 7 17.17 -6.68 -8.37
CA ARG A 7 16.84 -8.09 -8.17
C ARG A 7 15.34 -8.32 -8.15
N LYS A 8 14.89 -9.52 -8.54
CA LYS A 8 13.49 -9.92 -8.44
C LYS A 8 13.03 -9.84 -6.98
N GLY A 9 11.79 -9.40 -6.77
CA GLY A 9 11.18 -9.22 -5.45
C GLY A 9 11.49 -7.89 -4.78
N MET A 10 12.44 -7.10 -5.29
CA MET A 10 12.82 -5.81 -4.71
C MET A 10 11.68 -4.78 -4.82
N LEU A 11 11.59 -3.92 -3.80
CA LEU A 11 10.73 -2.75 -3.82
C LEU A 11 11.51 -1.52 -4.23
N LEU A 12 10.94 -0.76 -5.14
CA LEU A 12 11.45 0.51 -5.61
C LEU A 12 10.53 1.62 -5.18
N LYS A 13 11.08 2.66 -4.60
CA LYS A 13 10.36 3.89 -4.28
C LYS A 13 10.85 5.00 -5.21
N GLY A 14 9.92 5.59 -5.94
CA GLY A 14 10.14 6.76 -6.79
C GLY A 14 9.18 7.88 -6.44
N LYS A 15 9.44 9.07 -7.00
CA LYS A 15 8.56 10.23 -6.92
C LYS A 15 8.33 10.78 -8.32
N ILE A 16 7.08 11.07 -8.66
CA ILE A 16 6.73 11.86 -9.85
C ILE A 16 5.90 13.04 -9.35
N GLY A 17 6.54 14.21 -9.27
CA GLY A 17 5.97 15.38 -8.59
C GLY A 17 5.75 15.11 -7.10
N ALA A 18 4.50 15.27 -6.63
CA ALA A 18 4.11 15.01 -5.24
C ALA A 18 3.64 13.57 -4.98
N GLU A 19 3.45 12.74 -6.04
CA GLU A 19 2.97 11.37 -5.88
C GLU A 19 4.13 10.40 -5.65
N GLU A 20 4.04 9.65 -4.55
CA GLU A 20 4.92 8.52 -4.28
C GLU A 20 4.48 7.31 -5.10
N ARG A 21 5.44 6.68 -5.80
CA ARG A 21 5.21 5.41 -6.49
C ARG A 21 6.06 4.33 -5.86
N ILE A 22 5.43 3.19 -5.61
CA ILE A 22 6.10 2.00 -5.09
C ILE A 22 5.95 0.92 -6.14
N TYR A 23 7.07 0.43 -6.67
CA TYR A 23 7.10 -0.64 -7.65
C TYR A 23 7.67 -1.92 -7.05
N ARG A 24 7.06 -3.07 -7.34
CA ARG A 24 7.66 -4.39 -7.11
C ARG A 24 8.30 -4.87 -8.40
N VAL A 25 9.58 -5.24 -8.34
CA VAL A 25 10.28 -5.88 -9.46
C VAL A 25 9.85 -7.35 -9.55
N LEU A 26 9.23 -7.74 -10.67
CA LEU A 26 8.74 -9.10 -10.90
C LEU A 26 9.67 -9.91 -11.80
N ASP A 27 10.25 -9.28 -12.81
CA ASP A 27 11.16 -9.93 -13.74
C ASP A 27 12.19 -8.95 -14.32
N LEU A 28 13.34 -9.49 -14.71
CA LEU A 28 14.48 -8.74 -15.24
C LEU A 28 14.95 -9.41 -16.53
N LYS A 29 14.79 -8.72 -17.66
CA LYS A 29 15.27 -9.13 -18.99
C LYS A 29 15.98 -7.92 -19.64
N GLU A 30 15.68 -7.63 -20.91
CA GLU A 30 16.05 -6.38 -21.59
C GLU A 30 15.39 -5.15 -20.95
N LYS A 31 14.22 -5.36 -20.35
CA LYS A 31 13.46 -4.39 -19.57
C LYS A 31 13.18 -4.98 -18.18
N VAL A 32 12.56 -4.18 -17.32
CA VAL A 32 12.16 -4.55 -15.96
C VAL A 32 10.64 -4.68 -15.92
N LEU A 33 10.13 -5.86 -15.57
CA LEU A 33 8.69 -6.04 -15.35
C LEU A 33 8.38 -5.57 -13.93
N VAL A 34 7.51 -4.57 -13.80
CA VAL A 34 7.14 -4.00 -12.51
C VAL A 34 5.64 -4.00 -12.28
N LEU A 35 5.24 -4.11 -11.02
CA LEU A 35 3.88 -3.86 -10.54
C LEU A 35 3.86 -2.57 -9.71
N ASP A 36 2.93 -1.66 -10.00
CA ASP A 36 2.66 -0.52 -9.12
C ASP A 36 1.89 -1.01 -7.87
N CYS A 37 2.56 -1.03 -6.72
CA CYS A 37 2.00 -1.51 -5.46
C CYS A 37 0.93 -0.58 -4.87
N VAL A 38 0.85 0.67 -5.34
CA VAL A 38 -0.15 1.64 -4.88
C VAL A 38 -1.42 1.50 -5.72
N LYS A 39 -1.28 1.52 -7.05
CA LYS A 39 -2.42 1.43 -7.97
C LYS A 39 -2.90 -0.01 -8.19
N LYS A 40 -2.05 -1.00 -7.92
CA LYS A 40 -2.31 -2.44 -8.10
C LYS A 40 -2.86 -2.75 -9.49
N THR A 41 -2.26 -2.12 -10.50
CA THR A 41 -2.56 -2.38 -11.91
C THR A 41 -1.73 -3.56 -12.41
N MET A 42 -2.17 -4.17 -13.52
CA MET A 42 -1.43 -5.28 -14.15
C MET A 42 0.04 -4.91 -14.41
N PRO A 43 0.97 -5.87 -14.28
CA PRO A 43 2.40 -5.61 -14.49
C PRO A 43 2.73 -5.07 -15.88
N VAL A 44 3.69 -4.15 -15.93
CA VAL A 44 4.15 -3.50 -17.16
C VAL A 44 5.67 -3.54 -17.28
N TRP A 45 6.16 -3.65 -18.51
CA TRP A 45 7.59 -3.56 -18.80
C TRP A 45 8.02 -2.09 -18.81
N LYS A 46 9.03 -1.76 -18.02
CA LYS A 46 9.71 -0.46 -18.00
C LYS A 46 11.17 -0.60 -18.37
N THR A 47 11.71 0.44 -18.99
CA THR A 47 13.14 0.56 -19.24
C THR A 47 13.89 0.79 -17.93
N TYR A 48 15.20 0.51 -17.92
CA TYR A 48 16.04 0.74 -16.73
C TYR A 48 16.17 2.25 -16.46
N GLU A 49 16.16 3.05 -17.51
CA GLU A 49 16.20 4.51 -17.49
C GLU A 49 14.97 5.10 -16.78
N GLU A 50 13.76 4.58 -17.07
CA GLU A 50 12.52 4.97 -16.39
C GLU A 50 12.52 4.70 -14.87
N LEU A 51 13.40 3.82 -14.40
CA LEU A 51 13.54 3.42 -13.00
C LEU A 51 14.83 3.95 -12.37
N SER A 52 15.61 4.74 -13.10
CA SER A 52 16.91 5.23 -12.64
C SER A 52 16.81 6.14 -11.42
N ASP A 53 15.74 6.93 -11.30
CA ASP A 53 15.49 7.82 -10.15
C ASP A 53 14.85 7.11 -8.94
N CYS A 54 14.52 5.82 -9.08
CA CYS A 54 13.99 5.06 -7.96
C CYS A 54 15.11 4.62 -7.00
N VAL A 55 14.78 4.57 -5.72
CA VAL A 55 15.64 4.03 -4.66
C VAL A 55 15.05 2.72 -4.14
N GLU A 56 15.91 1.81 -3.71
CA GLU A 56 15.47 0.60 -3.03
C GLU A 56 14.73 0.98 -1.73
N LYS A 57 13.59 0.34 -1.51
CA LYS A 57 12.82 0.45 -0.28
C LYS A 57 12.92 -0.88 0.45
N GLU A 58 13.33 -0.85 1.70
CA GLU A 58 13.26 -2.03 2.56
C GLU A 58 11.80 -2.47 2.74
N GLU A 59 11.60 -3.78 2.68
CA GLU A 59 10.32 -4.38 2.99
C GLU A 59 10.13 -4.30 4.51
N GLU A 60 9.24 -3.41 4.95
CA GLU A 60 8.82 -3.38 6.36
C GLU A 60 8.38 -4.79 6.76
N SER A 61 9.11 -5.39 7.70
CA SER A 61 8.78 -6.71 8.20
C SER A 61 7.36 -6.65 8.76
N MET A 62 6.47 -7.46 8.20
CA MET A 62 5.11 -7.64 8.72
C MET A 62 5.13 -8.47 10.02
N ALA A 63 6.13 -8.26 10.89
CA ALA A 63 6.31 -8.96 12.16
C ALA A 63 5.13 -8.70 13.11
N GLU A 64 4.50 -7.50 13.03
CA GLU A 64 3.23 -7.22 13.71
C GLU A 64 2.04 -8.02 13.14
N ALA A 65 2.20 -8.73 12.02
CA ALA A 65 1.20 -9.65 11.47
C ALA A 65 1.45 -11.13 11.82
N ILE A 66 2.41 -11.43 12.72
CA ILE A 66 2.52 -12.76 13.35
C ILE A 66 1.22 -13.08 14.11
N ASP A 67 0.60 -12.09 14.77
CA ASP A 67 -0.68 -12.22 15.47
C ASP A 67 -1.87 -12.48 14.53
N ILE A 68 -1.80 -12.07 13.26
CA ILE A 68 -2.94 -12.11 12.36
C ILE A 68 -3.18 -13.53 11.82
N ILE A 69 -2.16 -14.38 11.67
CA ILE A 69 -2.40 -15.76 11.21
C ILE A 69 -3.11 -16.58 12.30
N ASP A 70 -2.69 -16.47 13.56
CA ASP A 70 -3.36 -17.16 14.67
C ASP A 70 -4.74 -16.57 14.99
N ALA A 71 -4.95 -15.26 14.74
CA ALA A 71 -6.26 -14.63 14.88
C ALA A 71 -7.18 -14.76 13.64
N MET A 72 -6.66 -15.15 12.47
CA MET A 72 -7.47 -15.39 11.28
C MET A 72 -8.28 -16.67 11.46
N GLU A 73 -9.53 -16.50 11.90
CA GLU A 73 -10.57 -17.53 11.94
C GLU A 73 -10.52 -18.40 10.67
N GLY A 74 -10.70 -19.71 10.82
CA GLY A 74 -10.40 -20.71 9.79
C GLY A 74 -11.03 -20.44 8.42
N GLU A 75 -12.18 -19.77 8.37
CA GLU A 75 -12.85 -19.39 7.13
C GLU A 75 -12.08 -18.33 6.33
N SER A 76 -11.54 -17.29 6.98
CA SER A 76 -10.74 -16.25 6.31
C SER A 76 -9.46 -16.80 5.71
N ARG A 77 -8.79 -17.69 6.44
CA ARG A 77 -7.59 -18.41 5.96
C ARG A 77 -7.93 -19.27 4.75
N LYS A 78 -9.02 -20.05 4.84
CA LYS A 78 -9.50 -20.90 3.74
C LYS A 78 -9.77 -20.07 2.48
N THR A 79 -10.46 -18.94 2.60
CA THR A 79 -10.74 -18.05 1.46
C THR A 79 -9.46 -17.48 0.84
N ALA A 80 -8.46 -17.09 1.65
CA ALA A 80 -7.19 -16.58 1.14
C ALA A 80 -6.47 -17.60 0.24
N TYR A 81 -6.36 -18.85 0.71
CA TYR A 81 -5.75 -19.94 -0.08
C TYR A 81 -6.60 -20.32 -1.30
N GLN A 82 -7.93 -20.29 -1.20
CA GLN A 82 -8.80 -20.50 -2.36
C GLN A 82 -8.53 -19.46 -3.45
N ARG A 83 -8.45 -18.18 -3.08
CA ARG A 83 -8.13 -17.08 -4.00
C ARG A 83 -6.72 -17.21 -4.57
N TYR A 84 -5.74 -17.63 -3.75
CA TYR A 84 -4.38 -17.91 -4.23
C TYR A 84 -4.37 -19.03 -5.28
N ASN A 85 -5.09 -20.12 -5.04
CA ASN A 85 -5.20 -21.23 -5.98
C ASN A 85 -5.81 -20.80 -7.31
N MET A 86 -6.70 -19.80 -7.32
CA MET A 86 -7.26 -19.26 -8.57
C MET A 86 -6.22 -18.55 -9.44
N ILE A 87 -5.20 -17.95 -8.82
CA ILE A 87 -4.17 -17.15 -9.51
C ILE A 87 -2.84 -17.88 -9.69
N SER A 88 -2.59 -18.97 -8.96
CA SER A 88 -1.30 -19.68 -8.95
C SER A 88 -0.88 -20.17 -10.33
N GLY A 89 -1.84 -20.63 -11.14
CA GLY A 89 -1.61 -21.05 -12.53
C GLY A 89 -1.25 -19.91 -13.50
N ILE A 90 -1.34 -18.66 -13.07
CA ILE A 90 -1.00 -17.46 -13.87
C ILE A 90 0.46 -17.03 -13.58
N LEU A 91 0.98 -17.32 -12.39
CA LEU A 91 2.31 -16.87 -11.94
C LEU A 91 3.47 -17.29 -12.86
N PRO A 92 3.49 -18.50 -13.46
CA PRO A 92 4.54 -18.88 -14.41
C PRO A 92 4.55 -18.04 -15.70
N PHE A 93 3.46 -17.36 -16.02
CA PHE A 93 3.27 -16.61 -17.26
C PHE A 93 3.32 -15.09 -17.06
N LEU A 94 3.76 -14.60 -15.89
CA LEU A 94 3.73 -13.16 -15.58
C LEU A 94 4.44 -12.29 -16.62
N SER A 95 5.55 -12.78 -17.18
CA SER A 95 6.37 -12.05 -18.14
C SER A 95 5.82 -12.07 -19.57
N GLU A 96 5.03 -13.08 -19.90
CA GLU A 96 4.55 -13.35 -21.26
C GLU A 96 3.10 -12.88 -21.40
N GLU A 97 2.88 -11.68 -21.92
CA GLU A 97 1.58 -11.00 -21.90
C GLU A 97 0.42 -11.81 -22.52
N ASN A 98 0.66 -12.45 -23.66
CA ASN A 98 -0.34 -13.28 -24.33
C ASN A 98 -0.71 -14.50 -23.47
N MET A 99 0.29 -15.19 -22.92
CA MET A 99 0.10 -16.36 -22.06
C MET A 99 -0.58 -15.98 -20.74
N ARG A 100 -0.19 -14.84 -20.16
CA ARG A 100 -0.83 -14.26 -18.96
C ARG A 100 -2.31 -13.98 -19.21
N THR A 101 -2.63 -13.40 -20.36
CA THR A 101 -4.01 -13.05 -20.74
C THR A 101 -4.87 -14.30 -20.90
N GLU A 102 -4.35 -15.33 -21.57
CA GLU A 102 -5.04 -16.62 -21.69
C GLU A 102 -5.15 -17.37 -20.37
N ALA A 103 -4.13 -17.30 -19.50
CA ALA A 103 -4.20 -17.88 -18.15
C ALA A 103 -5.27 -17.19 -17.29
N ILE A 104 -5.40 -15.85 -17.35
CA ILE A 104 -6.46 -15.10 -16.68
C ILE A 104 -7.84 -15.51 -17.22
N LYS A 105 -7.97 -15.66 -18.54
CA LYS A 105 -9.23 -16.11 -19.17
C LYS A 105 -9.61 -17.51 -18.69
N ARG A 106 -8.68 -18.47 -18.72
CA ARG A 106 -8.91 -19.84 -18.23
C ARG A 106 -9.28 -19.88 -16.75
N ALA A 107 -8.63 -19.08 -15.90
CA ALA A 107 -8.98 -18.98 -14.48
C ALA A 107 -10.39 -18.41 -14.30
N SER A 108 -10.74 -17.35 -15.03
CA SER A 108 -12.08 -16.75 -15.01
C SER A 108 -13.17 -17.76 -15.37
N GLU A 109 -12.97 -18.52 -16.45
CA GLU A 109 -13.90 -19.55 -16.91
C GLU A 109 -13.99 -20.72 -15.91
N ARG A 110 -12.84 -21.23 -15.44
CA ARG A 110 -12.77 -22.38 -14.52
C ARG A 110 -13.46 -22.12 -13.18
N TYR A 111 -13.28 -20.92 -12.62
CA TYR A 111 -13.76 -20.58 -11.28
C TYR A 111 -15.07 -19.77 -11.31
N GLY A 112 -15.62 -19.47 -12.48
CA GLY A 112 -16.89 -18.74 -12.61
C GLY A 112 -16.84 -17.30 -12.09
N ILE A 113 -15.66 -16.67 -12.10
CA ILE A 113 -15.46 -15.29 -11.64
C ILE A 113 -15.05 -14.39 -12.79
N SER A 114 -15.26 -13.08 -12.67
CA SER A 114 -14.88 -12.15 -13.73
C SER A 114 -13.35 -12.11 -13.92
N LYS A 115 -12.89 -11.89 -15.17
CA LYS A 115 -11.47 -11.64 -15.47
C LYS A 115 -10.90 -10.50 -14.63
N GLN A 116 -11.72 -9.48 -14.32
CA GLN A 116 -11.30 -8.37 -13.48
C GLN A 116 -11.03 -8.82 -12.03
N THR A 117 -11.88 -9.69 -11.47
CA THR A 117 -11.67 -10.26 -10.13
C THR A 117 -10.37 -11.06 -10.07
N VAL A 118 -10.09 -11.88 -11.09
CA VAL A 118 -8.81 -12.62 -11.20
C VAL A 118 -7.63 -11.65 -11.21
N ARG A 119 -7.69 -10.58 -12.01
CA ARG A 119 -6.62 -9.56 -12.06
C ARG A 119 -6.43 -8.87 -10.71
N ASN A 120 -7.53 -8.56 -10.01
CA ASN A 120 -7.45 -7.93 -8.69
C ASN A 120 -6.73 -8.83 -7.68
N TYR A 121 -7.10 -10.12 -7.60
CA TYR A 121 -6.40 -11.08 -6.74
C TYR A 121 -4.92 -11.20 -7.12
N LEU A 122 -4.62 -11.27 -8.43
CA LEU A 122 -3.25 -11.37 -8.90
C LEU A 122 -2.43 -10.15 -8.48
N CYS A 123 -2.93 -8.93 -8.71
CA CYS A 123 -2.20 -7.70 -8.38
C CYS A 123 -2.06 -7.50 -6.86
N GLU A 124 -3.06 -7.89 -6.07
CA GLU A 124 -3.00 -7.87 -4.61
C GLU A 124 -1.87 -8.77 -4.07
N TYR A 125 -1.82 -10.01 -4.57
CA TYR A 125 -0.76 -10.95 -4.24
C TYR A 125 0.61 -10.44 -4.67
N LEU A 126 0.77 -9.98 -5.92
CA LEU A 126 2.07 -9.52 -6.43
C LEU A 126 2.61 -8.28 -5.70
N ALA A 127 1.73 -7.43 -5.14
CA ALA A 127 2.17 -6.25 -4.39
C ALA A 127 2.84 -6.62 -3.06
N THR A 128 2.33 -7.68 -2.41
CA THR A 128 2.72 -8.10 -1.06
C THR A 128 3.60 -9.35 -1.04
N MET A 129 3.58 -10.14 -2.12
CA MET A 129 4.13 -11.50 -2.21
C MET A 129 3.60 -12.44 -1.12
N ASP A 130 2.38 -12.17 -0.61
CA ASP A 130 1.84 -12.82 0.57
C ASP A 130 0.39 -13.24 0.36
N VAL A 131 0.11 -14.53 0.59
CA VAL A 131 -1.24 -15.12 0.47
C VAL A 131 -2.23 -14.45 1.42
N ARG A 132 -1.78 -13.94 2.59
CA ARG A 132 -2.65 -13.25 3.56
C ARG A 132 -3.34 -12.03 2.97
N SER A 133 -2.71 -11.37 1.99
CA SER A 133 -3.29 -10.21 1.31
C SER A 133 -4.60 -10.55 0.57
N LEU A 134 -4.83 -11.82 0.28
CA LEU A 134 -6.02 -12.31 -0.39
C LEU A 134 -7.16 -12.65 0.58
N ALA A 135 -6.99 -12.52 1.89
CA ALA A 135 -8.05 -12.77 2.84
C ALA A 135 -9.24 -11.80 2.66
N PRO A 136 -10.48 -12.23 2.91
CA PRO A 136 -11.63 -11.33 2.91
C PRO A 136 -11.44 -10.24 3.96
N GLY A 137 -11.67 -8.97 3.58
CA GLY A 137 -11.49 -7.84 4.49
C GLY A 137 -10.04 -7.54 4.85
N TYR A 138 -9.04 -8.16 4.20
CA TYR A 138 -7.64 -7.75 4.35
C TYR A 138 -7.50 -6.30 3.90
N LYS A 139 -7.49 -5.40 4.87
CA LYS A 139 -6.91 -4.08 4.72
C LYS A 139 -5.53 -4.20 5.34
N LYS A 140 -4.47 -4.02 4.53
CA LYS A 140 -3.12 -3.77 5.06
C LYS A 140 -3.33 -2.76 6.18
N ALA A 141 -3.04 -3.15 7.43
CA ALA A 141 -3.54 -2.46 8.62
C ALA A 141 -3.52 -0.96 8.34
N GLU A 142 -4.69 -0.35 8.11
CA GLU A 142 -4.75 1.09 7.89
C GLU A 142 -4.02 1.64 9.10
N LYS A 143 -2.90 2.37 8.90
CA LYS A 143 -2.15 2.96 10.01
C LYS A 143 -3.20 3.71 10.81
N LYS A 144 -3.60 3.15 11.96
CA LYS A 144 -4.72 3.69 12.73
C LYS A 144 -4.24 5.06 13.14
N LEU A 145 -4.85 6.10 12.57
CA LEU A 145 -4.46 7.46 12.90
C LEU A 145 -4.49 7.57 14.42
N SER A 146 -3.36 7.99 15.00
CA SER A 146 -3.27 8.23 16.44
C SER A 146 -4.33 9.26 16.85
N ALA A 147 -4.62 9.35 18.15
CA ALA A 147 -5.51 10.41 18.64
C ALA A 147 -5.01 11.80 18.18
N ASP A 148 -3.69 11.98 18.16
CA ASP A 148 -3.04 13.22 17.72
C ASP A 148 -3.20 13.47 16.23
N GLU A 149 -2.90 12.49 15.38
CA GLU A 149 -3.07 12.62 13.93
C GLU A 149 -4.54 12.93 13.56
N LYS A 150 -5.50 12.36 14.31
CA LYS A 150 -6.93 12.68 14.16
C LYS A 150 -7.25 14.11 14.59
N ASN A 151 -6.72 14.56 15.72
CA ASN A 151 -6.93 15.92 16.24
C ASN A 151 -6.30 16.98 15.33
N MET A 152 -5.10 16.72 14.80
CA MET A 152 -4.43 17.53 13.78
C MET A 152 -5.28 17.69 12.53
N ARG A 153 -5.76 16.58 11.97
CA ARG A 153 -6.62 16.60 10.77
C ARG A 153 -7.91 17.39 11.01
N LYS A 154 -8.57 17.19 12.17
CA LYS A 154 -9.76 17.97 12.56
C LYS A 154 -9.45 19.46 12.65
N SER A 155 -8.30 19.83 13.21
CA SER A 155 -7.89 21.22 13.42
C SER A 155 -7.59 21.93 12.12
N LEU A 156 -6.83 21.28 11.22
CA LEU A 156 -6.51 21.83 9.90
C LEU A 156 -7.78 22.08 9.09
N ASN A 157 -8.71 21.12 9.07
CA ASN A 157 -10.00 21.29 8.39
C ASN A 157 -10.85 22.41 9.00
N LYS A 158 -10.84 22.53 10.33
CA LYS A 158 -11.66 23.52 11.04
C LYS A 158 -11.13 24.94 10.93
N TRP A 159 -9.81 25.14 10.88
CA TRP A 159 -9.21 26.47 11.00
C TRP A 159 -8.26 26.84 9.87
N TYR A 160 -7.44 25.91 9.36
CA TYR A 160 -6.43 26.20 8.35
C TYR A 160 -7.00 26.24 6.93
N TYR A 161 -7.75 25.21 6.53
CA TYR A 161 -8.38 25.09 5.21
C TYR A 161 -9.69 25.89 5.10
N THR A 162 -9.71 27.09 5.66
CA THR A 162 -10.85 28.01 5.59
C THR A 162 -10.46 29.27 4.84
N THR A 163 -11.44 30.03 4.36
CA THR A 163 -11.21 31.33 3.71
C THR A 163 -10.60 32.38 4.66
N LYS A 164 -10.57 32.11 5.97
CA LYS A 164 -10.06 33.02 7.01
C LYS A 164 -8.52 33.12 7.08
N LYS A 165 -7.78 32.53 6.11
CA LYS A 165 -6.31 32.62 5.93
C LYS A 165 -5.51 32.58 7.25
N ARG A 166 -5.82 31.62 8.13
CA ARG A 166 -5.07 31.44 9.39
C ARG A 166 -3.70 30.83 9.12
N THR A 167 -2.70 31.21 9.90
CA THR A 167 -1.38 30.58 9.83
C THR A 167 -1.39 29.20 10.48
N LEU A 168 -0.48 28.33 10.06
CA LEU A 168 -0.33 26.99 10.64
C LEU A 168 -0.03 27.06 12.14
N LYS A 169 0.81 28.01 12.56
CA LYS A 169 1.10 28.31 13.98
C LYS A 169 -0.16 28.68 14.76
N ASN A 170 -1.04 29.51 14.20
CA ASN A 170 -2.32 29.84 14.84
C ASN A 170 -3.23 28.61 14.94
N CYS A 171 -3.30 27.79 13.89
CA CYS A 171 -4.06 26.55 13.89
C CYS A 171 -3.56 25.56 14.95
N TYR A 172 -2.24 25.45 15.13
CA TYR A 172 -1.63 24.62 16.16
C TYR A 172 -2.00 25.09 17.57
N THR A 173 -1.93 26.39 17.86
CA THR A 173 -2.36 26.92 19.17
C THR A 173 -3.84 26.64 19.44
N LEU A 174 -4.71 26.82 18.44
CA LEU A 174 -6.14 26.51 18.57
C LEU A 174 -6.40 25.01 18.76
N MET A 175 -5.62 24.15 18.11
CA MET A 175 -5.68 22.70 18.33
C MET A 175 -5.34 22.35 19.79
N LEU A 176 -4.25 22.90 20.32
CA LEU A 176 -3.85 22.66 21.72
C LEU A 176 -4.95 23.10 22.69
N GLN A 177 -5.48 24.31 22.50
CA GLN A 177 -6.59 24.83 23.32
C GLN A 177 -7.85 23.95 23.26
N HIS A 178 -8.17 23.39 22.09
CA HIS A 178 -9.42 22.66 21.89
C HIS A 178 -9.35 21.19 22.33
N PHE A 179 -8.18 20.54 22.22
CA PHE A 179 -8.05 19.10 22.46
C PHE A 179 -7.11 18.74 23.63
N TYR A 180 -6.18 19.64 23.98
CA TYR A 180 -5.06 19.36 24.89
C TYR A 180 -5.02 20.26 26.13
N CYS A 181 -6.02 21.11 26.35
CA CYS A 181 -6.19 21.81 27.63
C CYS A 181 -7.09 21.04 28.60
N ASN A 182 -6.78 21.12 29.89
CA ASN A 182 -7.60 20.67 31.01
C ASN A 182 -8.73 21.68 31.28
N ALA A 183 -9.69 21.30 32.13
CA ALA A 183 -10.83 22.16 32.48
C ALA A 183 -10.42 23.48 33.15
N ASP A 184 -9.26 23.51 33.80
CA ASP A 184 -8.67 24.69 34.43
C ASP A 184 -7.85 25.57 33.44
N GLY A 185 -7.77 25.17 32.16
CA GLY A 185 -7.02 25.87 31.12
C GLY A 185 -5.54 25.50 31.04
N SER A 186 -5.03 24.63 31.91
CA SER A 186 -3.64 24.13 31.83
C SER A 186 -3.47 23.17 30.65
N LEU A 187 -2.26 23.09 30.09
CA LEU A 187 -1.96 22.14 29.01
C LEU A 187 -1.70 20.75 29.61
N LYS A 188 -2.21 19.70 28.96
CA LYS A 188 -1.95 18.30 29.33
C LYS A 188 -0.45 17.99 29.24
N GLU A 189 0.01 17.04 30.04
CA GLU A 189 1.42 16.62 30.05
C GLU A 189 1.88 16.04 28.70
N GLN A 190 0.99 15.37 27.98
CA GLN A 190 1.25 14.81 26.66
C GLN A 190 0.43 15.52 25.58
N TYR A 191 1.12 16.07 24.59
CA TYR A 191 0.54 16.70 23.42
C TYR A 191 1.53 16.65 22.25
N PRO A 192 1.04 16.68 21.00
CA PRO A 192 1.91 16.64 19.84
C PRO A 192 2.68 17.95 19.67
N SER A 193 3.92 17.85 19.19
CA SER A 193 4.74 19.02 18.83
C SER A 193 4.24 19.69 17.54
N TYR A 194 4.61 20.96 17.37
CA TYR A 194 4.29 21.72 16.15
C TYR A 194 4.85 21.07 14.89
N TYR A 195 6.01 20.42 14.97
CA TYR A 195 6.64 19.77 13.81
C TYR A 195 5.96 18.46 13.40
N GLN A 196 5.02 17.96 14.19
CA GLN A 196 4.20 16.80 13.85
C GLN A 196 2.88 17.19 13.16
N LEU A 197 2.50 18.47 13.17
CA LEU A 197 1.30 19.01 12.51
C LEU A 197 1.53 19.23 11.01
#